data_AF-A0A445DEL9-F1
#
_entry.id   AF-A0A445DEL9-F1
#
_cell.length_a   1.000
_cell.length_b   1.000
_cell.length_c   1.000
_cell.angle_alpha   90.00
_cell.angle_beta   90.00
_cell.angle_gamma   90.00
#
_symmetry.space_group_name_H-M   'P 1'
#
loop_
_entity.id
_entity.type
_entity.pdbx_description
1 polymer ?
#
loop_
_entity_poly.entity_id
_entity_poly.type
_entity_poly.pdbx_seq_one_letter_code
_entity_poly.pdbx_strand_id
1 'polypeptide(L)'
;MVTTILTRHCDPHTALKHLIQNLTLPTVLSVLSSTQLHRTHSATLLSFFHILHHSPHPSLSSSPEPLLALLPGFLVHRRYSSARSLLFSFISSDHPCHSLHQLLLRRPHLLQPLLDTSLSAYALSDHPDLAFQLFNKMKRLRIKPNLLTCHSLLSSLVRRHRHPFHSIHLSKQVFNDSLNLGITPNTTTFNILIYGSCLDNNFNDALSFMNQMTDFACSPGNITYNIIL
;
A
#
# COMPACT_ATOMS: atom_id res chain seq x y z
N MET A 1 11.61 -29.98 6.48
CA MET A 1 12.81 -30.02 5.61
C MET A 1 13.26 -28.63 5.17
N VAL A 2 12.40 -27.81 4.55
CA VAL A 2 12.76 -26.43 4.12
C VAL A 2 12.93 -25.47 5.31
N THR A 3 11.99 -25.50 6.26
CA THR A 3 12.08 -24.69 7.49
C THR A 3 13.34 -24.99 8.30
N THR A 4 13.73 -26.28 8.38
CA THR A 4 14.95 -26.73 9.07
C THR A 4 16.24 -26.31 8.35
N ILE A 5 16.24 -26.19 7.03
CA ILE A 5 17.39 -25.69 6.24
C ILE A 5 17.54 -24.18 6.45
N LEU A 6 16.43 -23.44 6.43
CA LEU A 6 16.39 -21.99 6.68
C LEU A 6 16.86 -21.60 8.10
N THR A 7 16.68 -22.48 9.10
CA THR A 7 17.12 -22.25 10.48
C THR A 7 18.53 -22.74 10.80
N ARG A 8 19.11 -23.64 10.00
CA ARG A 8 20.40 -24.30 10.32
C ARG A 8 21.57 -23.89 9.44
N HIS A 9 21.34 -23.37 8.24
CA HIS A 9 22.43 -22.99 7.33
C HIS A 9 22.71 -21.49 7.33
N CYS A 10 23.99 -21.12 7.46
CA CYS A 10 24.47 -19.75 7.31
C CYS A 10 24.20 -19.18 5.89
N ASP A 11 24.21 -20.04 4.86
CA ASP A 11 23.97 -19.66 3.46
C ASP A 11 22.79 -20.44 2.85
N PRO A 12 21.54 -19.99 3.05
CA PRO A 12 20.36 -20.66 2.50
C PRO A 12 20.29 -20.60 0.96
N HIS A 13 21.07 -19.73 0.32
CA HIS A 13 21.03 -19.47 -1.13
C HIS A 13 21.46 -20.65 -2.00
N THR A 14 22.55 -21.33 -1.65
CA THR A 14 23.08 -22.48 -2.41
C THR A 14 22.25 -23.73 -2.18
N ALA A 15 21.77 -23.94 -0.95
CA ALA A 15 20.92 -25.08 -0.58
C ALA A 15 19.51 -25.00 -1.19
N LEU A 16 18.94 -23.79 -1.32
CA LEU A 16 17.58 -23.61 -1.85
C LEU A 16 17.51 -23.65 -3.37
N LYS A 17 18.59 -23.29 -4.08
CA LYS A 17 18.63 -23.30 -5.56
C LYS A 17 18.28 -24.67 -6.17
N HIS A 18 18.73 -25.75 -5.53
CA HIS A 18 18.43 -27.13 -5.94
C HIS A 18 17.03 -27.60 -5.54
N LEU A 19 16.44 -27.02 -4.49
CA LEU A 19 15.10 -27.38 -3.99
C LEU A 19 13.97 -26.64 -4.72
N ILE A 20 14.25 -25.51 -5.36
CA ILE A 20 13.26 -24.68 -6.08
C ILE A 20 12.57 -25.43 -7.23
N GLN A 21 13.25 -26.37 -7.89
CA GLN A 21 12.66 -27.18 -8.97
C GLN A 21 11.57 -28.15 -8.48
N ASN A 22 11.55 -28.49 -7.18
CA ASN A 22 10.65 -29.50 -6.61
C ASN A 22 9.66 -28.91 -5.58
N LEU A 23 9.63 -27.59 -5.40
CA LEU A 23 8.77 -26.93 -4.41
C LEU A 23 7.35 -26.75 -4.95
N THR A 24 6.37 -27.31 -4.23
CA THR A 24 4.95 -27.12 -4.51
C THR A 24 4.41 -25.88 -3.77
N LEU A 25 3.47 -25.16 -4.38
CA LEU A 25 2.85 -23.93 -3.83
C LEU A 25 2.42 -24.04 -2.35
N PRO A 26 1.80 -25.14 -1.86
CA PRO A 26 1.39 -25.26 -0.46
C PRO A 26 2.57 -25.26 0.53
N THR A 27 3.72 -25.83 0.12
CA THR A 27 4.93 -25.86 0.95
C THR A 27 5.61 -24.50 1.01
N VAL A 28 5.55 -23.73 -0.08
CA VAL A 28 6.04 -22.34 -0.11
C VAL A 28 5.18 -21.46 0.81
N LEU A 29 3.85 -21.60 0.75
CA LEU A 29 2.93 -20.85 1.59
C LEU A 29 3.08 -21.17 3.08
N SER A 30 3.32 -22.43 3.46
CA SER A 30 3.52 -22.81 4.87
C SER A 30 4.84 -22.29 5.44
N VAL A 31 5.89 -22.22 4.62
CA VAL A 31 7.18 -21.63 5.01
C VAL A 31 7.06 -20.11 5.15
N LEU A 32 6.44 -19.45 4.17
CA LEU A 32 6.27 -17.99 4.17
C LEU A 32 5.27 -17.48 5.20
N SER A 33 4.37 -18.32 5.72
CA SER A 33 3.45 -17.98 6.80
C SER A 33 3.98 -18.31 8.20
N SER A 34 5.16 -18.93 8.32
CA SER A 34 5.73 -19.37 9.59
C SER A 34 6.11 -18.21 10.51
N THR A 35 5.40 -18.06 11.63
CA THR A 35 5.60 -16.97 12.61
C THR A 35 6.97 -17.00 13.29
N GLN A 36 7.56 -18.18 13.48
CA GLN A 36 8.88 -18.33 14.09
C GLN A 36 9.98 -17.75 13.18
N LEU A 37 9.92 -18.03 11.87
CA LEU A 37 10.91 -17.56 10.91
C LEU A 37 10.86 -16.03 10.72
N HIS A 38 9.67 -15.43 10.81
CA HIS A 38 9.54 -13.97 10.75
C HIS A 38 10.23 -13.26 11.93
N ARG A 39 10.24 -13.91 13.10
CA ARG A 39 10.84 -13.38 14.32
C ARG A 39 12.37 -13.47 14.31
N THR A 40 12.92 -14.59 13.85
CA THR A 40 14.37 -14.88 13.97
C THR A 40 15.16 -14.72 12.67
N HIS A 41 14.55 -14.95 11.50
CA HIS A 41 15.26 -15.04 10.21
C HIS A 41 14.53 -14.32 9.07
N SER A 42 14.08 -13.09 9.30
CA SER A 42 13.34 -12.34 8.26
C SER A 42 14.14 -12.03 7.01
N ALA A 43 15.46 -11.82 7.14
CA ALA A 43 16.33 -11.54 6.00
C ALA A 43 16.45 -12.76 5.06
N THR A 44 16.48 -13.98 5.62
CA THR A 44 16.50 -15.21 4.81
C THR A 44 15.15 -15.52 4.19
N LEU A 45 14.04 -15.13 4.83
CA LEU A 45 12.71 -15.18 4.22
C LEU A 45 12.57 -14.22 3.04
N LEU A 46 13.10 -12.99 3.16
CA LEU A 46 13.15 -12.03 2.05
C LEU A 46 13.99 -12.56 0.90
N SER A 47 15.16 -13.12 1.21
CA SER A 47 16.05 -13.64 0.20
C SER A 47 15.44 -14.86 -0.49
N PHE A 48 14.79 -15.77 0.25
CA PHE A 48 14.02 -16.87 -0.31
C PHE A 48 12.89 -16.39 -1.22
N PHE A 49 12.15 -15.36 -0.83
CA PHE A 49 11.11 -14.76 -1.67
C PHE A 49 11.68 -14.16 -2.96
N HIS A 50 12.81 -13.45 -2.88
CA HIS A 50 13.49 -12.92 -4.07
C HIS A 50 13.96 -14.03 -5.02
N ILE A 51 14.51 -15.12 -4.49
CA ILE A 51 14.93 -16.26 -5.33
C ILE A 51 13.72 -16.92 -6.00
N LEU A 52 12.58 -17.05 -5.31
CA LEU A 52 11.34 -17.56 -5.89
C LEU A 52 10.80 -16.65 -7.00
N HIS A 53 10.83 -15.34 -6.80
CA HIS A 53 10.37 -14.35 -7.78
C HIS A 53 11.23 -14.34 -9.05
N HIS A 54 12.55 -14.53 -8.93
CA HIS A 54 13.48 -14.67 -10.04
C HIS A 54 13.61 -16.11 -10.60
N SER A 55 12.81 -17.06 -10.12
CA SER A 55 12.85 -18.44 -10.60
C SER A 55 12.10 -18.59 -11.94
N PRO A 56 12.52 -19.54 -12.81
CA PRO A 56 11.92 -19.72 -14.14
C PRO A 56 10.52 -20.35 -14.11
N HIS A 57 9.94 -20.64 -12.94
CA HIS A 57 8.61 -21.21 -12.82
C HIS A 57 7.52 -20.13 -12.87
N PRO A 58 6.69 -20.08 -13.93
CA PRO A 58 5.75 -18.98 -14.15
C PRO A 58 4.66 -18.90 -13.07
N SER A 59 4.26 -20.02 -12.46
CA SER A 59 3.21 -20.06 -11.43
C SER A 59 3.63 -19.43 -10.09
N LEU A 60 4.92 -19.42 -9.77
CA LEU A 60 5.46 -18.89 -8.51
C LEU A 60 5.98 -17.46 -8.65
N SER A 61 6.49 -17.09 -9.82
CA SER A 61 6.99 -15.74 -10.11
C SER A 61 5.85 -14.72 -10.29
N SER A 62 4.73 -15.15 -10.91
CA SER A 62 3.61 -14.26 -11.22
C SER A 62 2.45 -14.29 -10.21
N SER A 63 2.42 -15.24 -9.27
CA SER A 63 1.32 -15.32 -8.32
C SER A 63 1.52 -14.37 -7.12
N PRO A 64 0.49 -13.59 -6.72
CA PRO A 64 0.56 -12.71 -5.56
C PRO A 64 0.37 -13.44 -4.21
N GLU A 65 0.07 -14.74 -4.23
CA GLU A 65 -0.22 -15.54 -3.03
C GLU A 65 0.96 -15.71 -2.07
N PRO A 66 2.20 -15.99 -2.52
CA PRO A 66 3.37 -16.06 -1.66
C PRO A 66 3.66 -14.72 -0.97
N LEU A 67 3.45 -13.61 -1.69
CA LEU A 67 3.60 -12.26 -1.15
C LEU A 67 2.56 -11.98 -0.05
N LEU A 68 1.29 -12.36 -0.28
CA LEU A 68 0.23 -12.20 0.72
C LEU A 68 0.38 -13.11 1.94
N ALA A 69 1.09 -14.23 1.84
CA ALA A 69 1.43 -15.06 3.00
C ALA A 69 2.54 -14.42 3.85
N LEU A 70 3.47 -13.70 3.21
CA LEU A 70 4.66 -13.11 3.83
C LEU A 70 4.37 -11.73 4.47
N LEU A 71 3.55 -10.90 3.83
CA LEU A 71 3.27 -9.54 4.30
C LEU A 71 2.68 -9.46 5.72
N PRO A 72 1.70 -10.29 6.13
CA PRO A 72 1.16 -10.26 7.48
C PRO A 72 2.24 -10.39 8.56
N GLY A 73 3.25 -11.26 8.36
CA GLY A 73 4.35 -11.42 9.31
C GLY A 73 5.22 -10.18 9.43
N PHE A 74 5.57 -9.52 8.31
CA PHE A 74 6.31 -8.24 8.34
C PHE A 74 5.51 -7.12 9.02
N LEU A 75 4.21 -7.06 8.79
CA LEU A 75 3.32 -6.06 9.37
C LEU A 75 3.14 -6.26 10.88
N VAL A 76 3.03 -7.50 11.35
CA VAL A 76 2.99 -7.84 12.79
C VAL A 76 4.29 -7.43 13.49
N HIS A 77 5.44 -7.59 12.84
CA HIS A 77 6.74 -7.16 13.37
C HIS A 77 7.10 -5.69 13.09
N ARG A 78 6.13 -4.85 12.66
CA ARG A 78 6.30 -3.42 12.36
C ARG A 78 7.41 -3.10 11.33
N ARG A 79 7.76 -4.05 10.48
CA ARG A 79 8.76 -3.87 9.41
C ARG A 79 8.11 -3.30 8.15
N TYR A 80 7.52 -2.12 8.28
CA TYR A 80 6.74 -1.47 7.22
C TYR A 80 7.60 -1.10 6.00
N SER A 81 8.88 -0.75 6.19
CA SER A 81 9.80 -0.42 5.09
C SER A 81 10.04 -1.59 4.15
N SER A 82 10.36 -2.78 4.69
CA SER A 82 10.56 -4.00 3.90
C SER A 82 9.27 -4.50 3.24
N ALA A 83 8.14 -4.44 3.95
CA ALA A 83 6.84 -4.78 3.39
C ALA A 83 6.50 -3.88 2.19
N ARG A 84 6.77 -2.58 2.34
CA ARG A 84 6.52 -1.57 1.32
C ARG A 84 7.46 -1.70 0.13
N SER A 85 8.76 -1.97 0.34
CA SER A 85 9.71 -2.20 -0.77
C SER A 85 9.35 -3.43 -1.60
N LEU A 86 8.92 -4.52 -0.94
CA LEU A 86 8.43 -5.71 -1.63
C LEU A 86 7.16 -5.44 -2.42
N LEU A 87 6.21 -4.70 -1.85
CA LEU A 87 5.01 -4.28 -2.56
C LEU A 87 5.35 -3.43 -3.78
N PHE A 88 6.31 -2.50 -3.67
CA PHE A 88 6.77 -1.73 -4.83
C PHE A 88 7.36 -2.60 -5.92
N SER A 89 8.31 -3.47 -5.59
CA SER A 89 8.94 -4.35 -6.59
C SER A 89 7.92 -5.27 -7.25
N PHE A 90 6.92 -5.75 -6.50
CA PHE A 90 5.87 -6.57 -7.05
C PHE A 90 4.90 -5.76 -7.92
N ILE A 91 4.43 -4.59 -7.48
CA ILE A 91 3.52 -3.75 -8.28
C ILE A 91 4.16 -3.35 -9.61
N SER A 92 5.46 -3.05 -9.62
CA SER A 92 6.19 -2.75 -10.85
C SER A 92 6.34 -3.95 -11.79
N SER A 93 6.45 -5.17 -11.27
CA SER A 93 6.57 -6.40 -12.07
C SER A 93 5.23 -7.02 -12.47
N ASP A 94 4.16 -6.76 -11.72
CA ASP A 94 2.79 -7.24 -11.93
C ASP A 94 2.03 -6.37 -12.95
N HIS A 95 2.62 -5.28 -13.43
CA HIS A 95 2.04 -4.46 -14.48
C HIS A 95 2.16 -5.18 -15.84
N PRO A 96 1.08 -5.33 -16.64
CA PRO A 96 -0.24 -4.68 -16.50
C PRO A 96 -1.35 -5.56 -15.87
N CYS A 97 -1.02 -6.79 -15.43
CA CYS A 97 -2.00 -7.77 -14.97
C CYS A 97 -2.72 -7.37 -13.67
N HIS A 98 -2.05 -6.60 -12.81
CA HIS A 98 -2.58 -6.16 -11.51
C HIS A 98 -3.21 -7.30 -10.69
N SER A 99 -2.60 -8.49 -10.74
CA SER A 99 -3.09 -9.70 -10.11
C SER A 99 -3.21 -9.55 -8.59
N LEU A 100 -2.27 -8.81 -7.97
CA LEU A 100 -2.29 -8.51 -6.54
C LEU A 100 -3.53 -7.70 -6.16
N HIS A 101 -3.88 -6.69 -6.98
CA HIS A 101 -5.04 -5.85 -6.75
C HIS A 101 -6.35 -6.64 -6.83
N GLN A 102 -6.50 -7.47 -7.86
CA GLN A 102 -7.68 -8.33 -8.01
C GLN A 102 -7.86 -9.28 -6.83
N LEU A 103 -6.76 -9.85 -6.34
CA LEU A 103 -6.79 -10.77 -5.21
C LEU A 103 -7.10 -10.04 -3.90
N LEU A 104 -6.53 -8.85 -3.69
CA LEU A 104 -6.88 -7.98 -2.57
C LEU A 104 -8.36 -7.60 -2.60
N LEU A 105 -8.95 -7.35 -3.77
CA LEU A 105 -10.39 -7.05 -3.89
C LEU A 105 -11.28 -8.27 -3.62
N ARG A 106 -10.85 -9.50 -3.95
CA ARG A 106 -11.63 -10.72 -3.72
C ARG A 106 -11.67 -11.20 -2.28
N ARG A 107 -10.59 -11.03 -1.49
CA ARG A 107 -10.53 -11.59 -0.12
C ARG A 107 -11.38 -10.82 0.90
N PRO A 108 -12.34 -11.44 1.61
CA PRO A 108 -13.25 -10.72 2.51
C PRO A 108 -12.60 -10.28 3.83
N HIS A 109 -11.65 -11.07 4.36
CA HIS A 109 -11.03 -10.83 5.67
C HIS A 109 -9.55 -10.48 5.52
N LEU A 110 -9.25 -9.20 5.26
CA LEU A 110 -7.89 -8.69 5.19
C LEU A 110 -7.58 -7.83 6.41
N LEU A 111 -6.36 -7.96 6.93
CA LEU A 111 -5.87 -7.16 8.04
C LEU A 111 -5.78 -5.68 7.61
N GLN A 112 -6.23 -4.77 8.48
CA GLN A 112 -6.15 -3.33 8.22
C GLN A 112 -4.73 -2.86 7.84
N PRO A 113 -3.64 -3.27 8.55
CA PRO A 113 -2.28 -2.87 8.17
C PRO A 113 -1.88 -3.29 6.76
N LEU A 114 -2.43 -4.41 6.27
CA LEU A 114 -2.17 -4.90 4.92
C LEU A 114 -2.87 -4.00 3.90
N LEU A 115 -4.14 -3.68 4.12
CA LEU A 115 -4.89 -2.76 3.26
C LEU A 115 -4.27 -1.36 3.24
N ASP A 116 -3.87 -0.83 4.41
CA ASP A 116 -3.18 0.47 4.51
C ASP A 116 -1.84 0.48 3.75
N THR A 117 -1.02 -0.55 3.95
CA THR A 117 0.29 -0.64 3.30
C THR A 117 0.15 -0.84 1.79
N SER A 118 -0.78 -1.69 1.35
CA SER A 118 -1.05 -1.89 -0.08
C SER A 118 -1.62 -0.64 -0.74
N LEU A 119 -2.58 0.04 -0.12
CA LEU A 119 -3.15 1.28 -0.64
C LEU A 119 -2.08 2.36 -0.78
N SER A 120 -1.27 2.57 0.25
CA SER A 120 -0.16 3.55 0.20
C SER A 120 0.92 3.15 -0.81
N ALA A 121 1.16 1.85 -1.05
CA ALA A 121 2.05 1.38 -2.10
C ALA A 121 1.48 1.72 -3.48
N TYR A 122 0.23 1.38 -3.79
CA TYR A 122 -0.40 1.74 -5.08
C TYR A 122 -0.48 3.25 -5.32
N ALA A 123 -0.80 4.03 -4.29
CA ALA A 123 -0.82 5.48 -4.39
C ALA A 123 0.57 6.05 -4.75
N LEU A 124 1.62 5.51 -4.15
CA LEU A 124 2.99 5.98 -4.37
C LEU A 124 3.67 5.36 -5.60
N SER A 125 3.19 4.21 -6.08
CA SER A 125 3.57 3.60 -7.37
C SER A 125 2.91 4.28 -8.56
N ASP A 126 2.26 5.43 -8.34
CA ASP A 126 1.57 6.16 -9.38
C ASP A 126 0.45 5.25 -9.96
N HIS A 127 -0.47 4.75 -9.13
CA HIS A 127 -1.69 4.04 -9.58
C HIS A 127 -2.88 4.44 -8.66
N PRO A 128 -3.34 5.70 -8.72
CA PRO A 128 -4.32 6.24 -7.78
C PRO A 128 -5.72 5.62 -7.97
N ASP A 129 -6.07 5.18 -9.18
CA ASP A 129 -7.35 4.54 -9.46
C ASP A 129 -7.48 3.18 -8.73
N LEU A 130 -6.40 2.38 -8.73
CA LEU A 130 -6.34 1.11 -8.00
C LEU A 130 -6.33 1.37 -6.49
N ALA A 131 -5.56 2.37 -6.04
CA ALA A 131 -5.54 2.77 -4.65
C ALA A 131 -6.94 3.24 -4.17
N PHE A 132 -7.69 3.97 -5.01
CA PHE A 132 -9.06 4.39 -4.72
C PHE A 132 -10.04 3.20 -4.66
N GLN A 133 -9.88 2.18 -5.51
CA GLN A 133 -10.67 0.95 -5.41
C GLN A 133 -10.42 0.21 -4.08
N LEU A 134 -9.17 0.17 -3.61
CA LEU A 134 -8.85 -0.38 -2.28
C LEU A 134 -9.45 0.47 -1.16
N PHE A 135 -9.40 1.79 -1.26
CA PHE A 135 -10.06 2.70 -0.32
C PHE A 135 -11.56 2.44 -0.23
N ASN A 136 -12.25 2.30 -1.38
CA ASN A 136 -13.67 1.96 -1.43
C ASN A 136 -13.96 0.60 -0.79
N LYS A 137 -13.05 -0.36 -0.92
CA LYS A 137 -13.16 -1.63 -0.21
C LYS A 137 -13.06 -1.43 1.30
N MET A 138 -12.10 -0.66 1.79
CA MET A 138 -12.00 -0.33 3.22
C MET A 138 -13.27 0.36 3.73
N LYS A 139 -13.82 1.30 2.95
CA LYS A 139 -15.11 1.96 3.23
C LYS A 139 -16.27 0.97 3.36
N ARG A 140 -16.43 0.04 2.40
CA ARG A 140 -17.47 -1.00 2.43
C ARG A 140 -17.33 -1.92 3.65
N LEU A 141 -16.10 -2.22 4.04
CA LEU A 141 -15.80 -3.04 5.21
C LEU A 141 -15.83 -2.25 6.53
N ARG A 142 -16.12 -0.93 6.50
CA ARG A 142 -16.07 -0.03 7.66
C ARG A 142 -14.72 -0.06 8.40
N ILE A 143 -13.63 -0.32 7.66
CA ILE A 143 -12.27 -0.26 8.17
C ILE A 143 -11.76 1.17 8.00
N LYS A 144 -11.30 1.78 9.09
CA LYS A 144 -10.74 3.14 9.09
C LYS A 144 -9.30 3.12 8.57
N PRO A 145 -8.98 3.66 7.38
CA PRO A 145 -7.60 3.80 6.94
C PRO A 145 -6.81 4.76 7.83
N ASN A 146 -5.50 4.58 7.86
CA ASN A 146 -4.61 5.50 8.55
C ASN A 146 -4.55 6.85 7.84
N LEU A 147 -4.36 7.94 8.61
CA LEU A 147 -4.28 9.29 8.06
C LEU A 147 -3.17 9.41 6.99
N LEU A 148 -2.01 8.79 7.21
CA LEU A 148 -0.91 8.76 6.25
C LEU A 148 -1.27 8.03 4.94
N THR A 149 -2.10 6.99 5.04
CA THR A 149 -2.64 6.26 3.88
C THR A 149 -3.54 7.18 3.05
N CYS A 150 -4.43 7.92 3.72
CA CYS A 150 -5.28 8.93 3.07
C CYS A 150 -4.46 10.06 2.44
N HIS A 151 -3.44 10.58 3.12
CA HIS A 151 -2.52 11.58 2.54
C HIS A 151 -1.82 11.06 1.29
N SER A 152 -1.36 9.81 1.30
CA SER A 152 -0.73 9.19 0.14
C SER A 152 -1.69 9.11 -1.04
N LEU A 153 -2.95 8.69 -0.79
CA LEU A 153 -3.98 8.64 -1.82
C LEU A 153 -4.34 10.03 -2.37
N LEU A 154 -4.65 10.98 -1.48
CA LEU A 154 -5.00 12.36 -1.87
C LEU A 154 -3.86 13.02 -2.65
N SER A 155 -2.62 12.91 -2.17
CA SER A 155 -1.46 13.49 -2.87
C SER A 155 -1.24 12.81 -4.23
N SER A 156 -1.46 11.50 -4.35
CA SER A 156 -1.35 10.80 -5.64
C SER A 156 -2.43 11.22 -6.63
N LEU A 157 -3.67 11.45 -6.18
CA LEU A 157 -4.78 11.93 -7.01
C LEU A 157 -4.49 13.35 -7.50
N VAL A 158 -4.06 14.24 -6.62
CA VAL A 158 -3.78 15.64 -6.95
C VAL A 158 -2.55 15.79 -7.84
N ARG A 159 -1.48 15.01 -7.60
CA ARG A 159 -0.26 15.04 -8.43
C ARG A 159 -0.47 14.47 -9.82
N ARG A 160 -1.37 13.50 -9.98
CA ARG A 160 -1.67 12.90 -11.29
C ARG A 160 -2.72 13.67 -12.04
N HIS A 161 -2.22 14.58 -12.86
CA HIS A 161 -3.02 15.46 -13.71
C HIS A 161 -3.44 14.83 -15.04
N ARG A 162 -3.64 13.50 -15.09
CA ARG A 162 -4.04 12.82 -16.33
C ARG A 162 -5.46 13.23 -16.76
N HIS A 163 -6.33 13.42 -15.78
CA HIS A 163 -7.69 13.96 -15.92
C HIS A 163 -8.03 14.88 -14.73
N PRO A 164 -7.65 16.18 -14.76
CA PRO A 164 -7.74 17.09 -13.62
C PRO A 164 -9.09 17.09 -12.92
N PHE A 165 -10.15 17.34 -13.69
CA PHE A 165 -11.50 17.44 -13.16
C PHE A 165 -11.95 16.17 -12.43
N HIS A 166 -11.60 14.99 -12.97
CA HIS A 166 -11.96 13.71 -12.35
C HIS A 166 -11.13 13.44 -11.09
N SER A 167 -9.82 13.65 -11.15
CA SER A 167 -8.91 13.44 -10.02
C SER A 167 -9.23 14.33 -8.81
N ILE A 168 -9.60 15.60 -9.06
CA ILE A 168 -9.93 16.57 -8.01
C ILE A 168 -11.31 16.30 -7.43
N HIS A 169 -12.28 15.89 -8.25
CA HIS A 169 -13.57 15.42 -7.74
C HIS A 169 -13.40 14.18 -6.84
N LEU A 170 -12.58 13.20 -7.27
CA LEU A 170 -12.27 12.02 -6.46
C LEU A 170 -11.54 12.37 -5.16
N SER A 171 -10.63 13.35 -5.16
CA SER A 171 -9.93 13.75 -3.93
C SER A 171 -10.89 14.34 -2.90
N LYS A 172 -11.86 15.17 -3.32
CA LYS A 172 -12.95 15.68 -2.47
C LYS A 172 -13.84 14.54 -1.95
N GLN A 173 -14.15 13.56 -2.80
CA GLN A 173 -14.89 12.37 -2.38
C GLN A 173 -14.14 11.58 -1.32
N VAL A 174 -12.83 11.32 -1.51
CA VAL A 174 -11.98 10.62 -0.53
C VAL A 174 -11.94 11.39 0.78
N PHE A 175 -11.86 12.72 0.74
CA PHE A 175 -11.89 13.56 1.94
C PHE A 175 -13.20 13.37 2.71
N ASN A 176 -14.35 13.56 2.07
CA ASN A 176 -15.67 13.37 2.71
C ASN A 176 -15.85 11.95 3.24
N ASP A 177 -15.43 10.94 2.47
CA ASP A 177 -15.49 9.54 2.89
C ASP A 177 -14.56 9.26 4.07
N SER A 178 -13.41 9.93 4.16
CA SER A 178 -12.50 9.82 5.30
C SER A 178 -13.11 10.41 6.58
N LEU A 179 -13.81 11.55 6.46
CA LEU A 179 -14.57 12.14 7.56
C LEU A 179 -15.68 11.19 8.04
N ASN A 180 -16.43 10.62 7.10
CA ASN A 180 -17.49 9.65 7.40
C ASN A 180 -16.98 8.35 8.05
N LEU A 181 -15.72 8.00 7.82
CA LEU A 181 -15.03 6.88 8.50
C LEU A 181 -14.42 7.29 9.85
N GLY A 182 -14.63 8.53 10.29
CA GLY A 182 -14.14 9.07 11.56
C GLY A 182 -12.66 9.41 11.56
N ILE A 183 -12.07 9.70 10.38
CA ILE A 183 -10.69 10.19 10.27
C ILE A 183 -10.69 11.69 10.48
N THR A 184 -9.89 12.15 11.44
CA THR A 184 -9.70 13.56 11.71
C THR A 184 -8.64 14.11 10.74
N PRO A 185 -8.98 15.05 9.85
CA PRO A 185 -8.01 15.67 8.97
C PRO A 185 -7.04 16.54 9.77
N ASN A 186 -5.88 16.81 9.19
CA ASN A 186 -4.90 17.74 9.76
C ASN A 186 -4.53 18.81 8.73
N THR A 187 -3.67 19.75 9.11
CA THR A 187 -3.14 20.80 8.24
C THR A 187 -2.61 20.25 6.90
N THR A 188 -1.93 19.09 6.91
CA THR A 188 -1.43 18.45 5.69
C THR A 188 -2.56 18.00 4.77
N THR A 189 -3.65 17.42 5.31
CA THR A 189 -4.82 17.04 4.51
C THR A 189 -5.41 18.24 3.78
N PHE A 190 -5.62 19.35 4.49
CA PHE A 190 -6.17 20.58 3.90
C PHE A 190 -5.23 21.17 2.86
N ASN A 191 -3.92 21.24 3.14
CA ASN A 191 -2.94 21.75 2.18
C ASN A 191 -2.96 20.97 0.85
N ILE A 192 -3.14 19.64 0.90
CA ILE A 192 -3.25 18.82 -0.32
C ILE A 192 -4.50 19.20 -1.13
N LEU A 193 -5.65 19.41 -0.46
CA LEU A 193 -6.91 19.76 -1.12
C LEU A 193 -6.93 21.21 -1.65
N ILE A 194 -6.35 22.15 -0.90
CA ILE A 194 -6.17 23.54 -1.32
C ILE A 194 -5.29 23.57 -2.56
N TYR A 195 -4.14 22.88 -2.54
CA TYR A 195 -3.25 22.77 -3.69
C TYR A 195 -3.96 22.16 -4.91
N GLY A 196 -4.71 21.07 -4.72
CA GLY A 196 -5.50 20.48 -5.80
C GLY A 196 -6.59 21.42 -6.35
N SER A 197 -7.20 22.23 -5.50
CA SER A 197 -8.22 23.21 -5.92
C SER A 197 -7.61 24.38 -6.70
N CYS A 198 -6.41 24.83 -6.31
CA CYS A 198 -5.63 25.82 -7.06
C CYS A 198 -5.23 25.28 -8.45
N LEU A 199 -4.84 24.01 -8.56
CA LEU A 199 -4.55 23.38 -9.85
C LEU A 199 -5.76 23.31 -10.79
N ASP A 200 -6.97 23.21 -10.23
CA ASP A 200 -8.24 23.26 -11.00
C ASP A 200 -8.68 24.69 -11.36
N ASN A 201 -7.88 25.71 -11.04
CA ASN A 201 -8.25 27.13 -11.08
C ASN A 201 -9.51 27.47 -10.25
N ASN A 202 -9.85 26.66 -9.25
CA ASN A 202 -11.01 26.85 -8.40
C ASN A 202 -10.60 27.42 -7.04
N PHE A 203 -10.27 28.72 -7.06
CA PHE A 203 -9.85 29.45 -5.87
C PHE A 203 -10.93 29.56 -4.79
N ASN A 204 -12.21 29.55 -5.19
CA ASN A 204 -13.32 29.57 -4.24
C ASN A 204 -13.30 28.32 -3.34
N ASP A 205 -13.06 27.15 -3.94
CA ASP A 205 -12.92 25.90 -3.19
C ASP A 205 -11.64 25.89 -2.33
N ALA A 206 -10.54 26.43 -2.85
CA ALA A 206 -9.29 26.56 -2.09
C ALA A 206 -9.48 27.41 -0.81
N LEU A 207 -10.14 28.57 -0.93
CA LEU A 207 -10.45 29.44 0.22
C LEU A 207 -11.48 28.79 1.16
N SER A 208 -12.46 28.07 0.63
CA SER A 208 -13.43 27.30 1.43
C SER A 208 -12.73 26.26 2.30
N PHE A 209 -11.81 25.46 1.72
CA PHE A 209 -11.01 24.50 2.49
C PHE A 209 -10.11 25.16 3.52
N MET A 210 -9.52 26.31 3.20
CA MET A 210 -8.71 27.07 4.15
C MET A 210 -9.54 27.56 5.35
N ASN A 211 -10.77 28.04 5.11
CA ASN A 211 -11.67 28.46 6.18
C ASN A 211 -12.15 27.28 7.03
N GLN A 212 -12.44 26.13 6.42
CA GLN A 212 -12.85 24.91 7.12
C GLN A 212 -11.75 24.35 8.06
N MET A 213 -10.49 24.77 7.93
CA MET A 213 -9.42 24.29 8.80
C MET A 213 -9.73 24.54 10.28
N THR A 214 -10.32 25.70 10.60
CA THR A 214 -10.61 26.10 11.99
C THR A 214 -11.64 25.19 12.65
N ASP A 215 -12.60 24.67 11.88
CA ASP A 215 -13.61 23.71 12.36
C ASP A 215 -12.97 22.39 12.84
N PHE A 216 -11.78 22.06 12.32
CA PHE A 216 -11.00 20.88 12.69
C PHE A 216 -9.82 21.20 13.62
N ALA A 217 -9.86 22.34 14.32
CA ALA A 217 -8.78 22.82 15.17
C ALA A 217 -7.41 22.90 14.46
N CYS A 218 -7.44 23.12 13.14
CA CYS A 218 -6.27 23.35 12.31
C CYS A 218 -6.22 24.82 11.92
N SER A 219 -5.02 25.39 11.84
CA SER A 219 -4.84 26.77 11.36
C SER A 219 -4.05 26.79 10.06
N PRO A 220 -4.37 27.70 9.12
CA PRO A 220 -3.53 27.95 7.95
C PRO A 220 -2.10 28.31 8.38
N GLY A 221 -1.12 27.60 7.84
CA GLY A 221 0.30 27.84 8.10
C GLY A 221 1.02 28.44 6.88
N ASN A 222 2.34 28.62 6.98
CA ASN A 222 3.14 29.14 5.87
C ASN A 222 2.94 28.35 4.57
N ILE A 223 2.88 27.02 4.67
CA ILE A 223 2.62 26.16 3.50
C ILE A 223 1.26 26.47 2.88
N THR A 224 0.24 26.72 3.70
CA THR A 224 -1.12 27.02 3.22
C THR A 224 -1.16 28.33 2.43
N TYR A 225 -0.55 29.39 2.97
CA TYR A 225 -0.48 30.68 2.28
C TYR A 225 0.37 30.61 1.02
N ASN A 226 1.50 29.91 1.06
CA ASN A 226 2.36 29.71 -0.12
C ASN A 226 1.69 28.94 -1.25
N ILE A 227 0.67 28.14 -0.98
CA ILE A 227 -0.09 27.42 -2.01
C ILE A 227 -1.06 28.36 -2.74
N ILE A 228 -1.59 29.36 -2.04
CA ILE A 228 -2.63 30.26 -2.55
C ILE A 228 -2.05 31.48 -3.28
N LEU A 229 -0.89 31.98 -2.81
CA LEU A 229 -0.15 33.10 -3.38
C LEU A 229 0.64 32.71 -4.62
#